data_AF-A0A536RHQ4-F1
#
_entry.id   AF-A0A536RHQ4-F1
#
_cell.length_a   1.000
_cell.length_b   1.000
_cell.length_c   1.000
_cell.angle_alpha   90.00
_cell.angle_beta   90.00
_cell.angle_gamma   90.00
#
_symmetry.space_group_name_H-M   'P 1'
#
loop_
_entity.id
_entity.type
_entity.pdbx_description
1 polymer ?
#
loop_
_entity_poly.entity_id
_entity_poly.type
_entity_poly.pdbx_seq_one_letter_code
_entity_poly.pdbx_strand_id
1 'polypeptide(L)'
;MPVFLSAMLVGFGGIIASSSGAALLADATDAARRATRFGQQVALGTTAAFLSSVIAGALAAPVASLLGARPEDALVLRALVGSGGIIAAASIVPILAIRAVPVAQHTLEAPTRNDLVRRFLAIEILFGFGAGSFLPFVNLFFVDRYGVPFSALGLLLGILAVAGSIGALLHGRFVAARLGAIPSIVLVETLSLPFALVAAFTG
;
A
#
# COMPACT_ATOMS: atom_id res chain seq x y z
N MET A 1 19.62 -17.73 -5.28
CA MET A 1 20.50 -16.60 -4.90
C MET A 1 20.08 -15.27 -5.52
N PRO A 2 19.96 -15.08 -6.85
CA PRO A 2 19.69 -13.76 -7.43
C PRO A 2 18.31 -13.19 -7.07
N VAL A 3 17.28 -14.04 -6.97
CA VAL A 3 15.91 -13.62 -6.59
C VAL A 3 15.82 -13.15 -5.13
N PHE A 4 16.58 -13.78 -4.23
CA PHE A 4 16.62 -13.37 -2.83
C PHE A 4 17.30 -12.01 -2.68
N LEU A 5 18.42 -11.80 -3.38
CA LEU A 5 19.12 -10.53 -3.38
C LEU A 5 18.24 -9.41 -3.95
N SER A 6 17.54 -9.65 -5.06
CA SER A 6 16.63 -8.65 -5.64
C SER A 6 15.46 -8.35 -4.70
N ALA A 7 14.86 -9.36 -4.07
CA ALA A 7 13.80 -9.15 -3.07
C ALA A 7 14.30 -8.36 -1.85
N MET A 8 15.52 -8.65 -1.36
CA MET A 8 16.14 -7.89 -0.26
C MET A 8 16.36 -6.43 -0.64
N LEU A 9 16.89 -6.16 -1.84
CA LEU A 9 17.11 -4.79 -2.32
C LEU A 9 15.80 -4.03 -2.49
N VAL A 10 14.76 -4.67 -3.05
CA VAL A 10 13.43 -4.09 -3.19
C VAL A 10 12.83 -3.79 -1.81
N GLY A 11 12.92 -4.72 -0.87
CA GLY A 11 12.42 -4.54 0.49
C GLY A 11 13.14 -3.42 1.23
N PHE A 12 14.48 -3.42 1.19
CA PHE A 12 15.31 -2.39 1.83
C PHE A 12 15.03 -0.99 1.24
N GLY A 13 15.03 -0.87 -0.08
CA GLY A 13 14.72 0.38 -0.77
C GLY A 13 13.28 0.86 -0.50
N GLY A 14 12.32 -0.08 -0.46
CA GLY A 14 10.92 0.21 -0.15
C GLY A 14 10.72 0.75 1.27
N ILE A 15 11.42 0.19 2.27
CA ILE A 15 11.37 0.69 3.65
C ILE A 15 11.93 2.11 3.71
N ILE A 16 13.10 2.36 3.13
CA ILE A 16 13.71 3.70 3.10
C ILE A 16 12.78 4.72 2.43
N ALA A 17 12.24 4.38 1.26
CA ALA A 17 11.38 5.26 0.50
C ALA A 17 10.08 5.57 1.25
N SER A 18 9.44 4.56 1.86
CA SER A 18 8.18 4.73 2.59
C SER A 18 8.37 5.50 3.91
N SER A 19 9.41 5.19 4.69
CA SER A 19 9.68 5.89 5.95
C SER A 19 10.08 7.35 5.71
N SER A 20 10.95 7.60 4.74
CA SER A 20 11.41 8.96 4.40
C SER A 20 10.29 9.78 3.77
N GLY A 21 9.48 9.17 2.90
CA GLY A 21 8.33 9.83 2.30
C GLY A 21 7.27 10.23 3.34
N ALA A 22 6.97 9.34 4.29
CA ALA A 22 6.05 9.66 5.38
C ALA A 22 6.58 10.77 6.29
N ALA A 23 7.87 10.76 6.64
CA ALA A 23 8.50 11.82 7.42
C ALA A 23 8.46 13.17 6.69
N LEU A 24 8.88 13.20 5.42
CA LEU A 24 8.82 14.39 4.59
C LEU A 24 7.39 14.95 4.48
N LEU A 25 6.40 14.09 4.28
CA LEU A 25 5.00 14.53 4.22
C LEU A 25 4.54 15.09 5.58
N ALA A 26 4.95 14.48 6.69
CA ALA A 26 4.61 14.94 8.02
C ALA A 26 5.25 16.30 8.36
N ASP A 27 6.48 16.55 7.89
CA ASP A 27 7.21 17.80 8.08
C ASP A 27 6.68 18.91 7.17
N ALA A 28 6.27 18.57 5.95
CA ALA A 28 5.69 19.50 4.99
C ALA A 28 4.19 19.81 5.25
N THR A 29 3.57 19.18 6.26
CA THR A 29 2.13 19.28 6.51
C THR A 29 1.82 19.69 7.94
N ASP A 30 1.00 20.75 8.08
CA ASP A 30 0.43 21.17 9.35
C ASP A 30 -0.31 20.02 10.06
N ALA A 31 -0.18 19.94 11.40
CA ALA A 31 -0.77 18.87 12.20
C ALA A 31 -2.29 18.69 11.94
N ALA A 32 -3.03 19.78 11.75
CA ALA A 32 -4.47 19.75 11.48
C ALA A 32 -4.85 19.12 10.13
N ARG A 33 -3.93 19.15 9.14
CA ARG A 33 -4.17 18.64 7.78
C ARG A 33 -3.47 17.31 7.51
N ARG A 34 -2.69 16.81 8.47
CA ARG A 34 -1.86 15.61 8.33
C ARG A 34 -2.70 14.39 7.94
N ALA A 35 -3.80 14.12 8.65
CA ALA A 35 -4.68 13.00 8.32
C ALA A 35 -5.20 13.05 6.87
N THR A 36 -5.58 14.24 6.39
CA THR A 36 -6.04 14.42 5.00
C THR A 36 -4.92 14.18 3.99
N ARG A 37 -3.70 14.70 4.24
CA ARG A 37 -2.55 14.52 3.33
C ARG A 37 -2.07 13.07 3.29
N PHE A 38 -2.02 12.40 4.43
CA PHE A 38 -1.71 10.97 4.49
C PHE A 38 -2.77 10.13 3.76
N GLY A 39 -4.05 10.45 3.92
CA GLY A 39 -5.12 9.83 3.13
C GLY A 39 -4.94 10.01 1.62
N GLN A 40 -4.55 11.20 1.17
CA GLN A 40 -4.21 11.48 -0.23
C GLN A 40 -3.02 10.64 -0.72
N GLN A 41 -1.96 10.53 0.08
CA GLN A 41 -0.79 9.72 -0.25
C GLN A 41 -1.18 8.24 -0.44
N VAL A 42 -1.94 7.68 0.51
CA VAL A 42 -2.40 6.28 0.44
C VAL A 42 -3.29 6.06 -0.77
N ALA A 43 -4.24 6.97 -1.03
CA ALA A 43 -5.14 6.88 -2.17
C ALA A 43 -4.40 6.96 -3.51
N LEU A 44 -3.45 7.89 -3.65
CA LEU A 44 -2.62 7.99 -4.85
C LEU A 44 -1.76 6.74 -5.04
N GLY A 45 -1.13 6.24 -3.97
CA GLY A 45 -0.29 5.04 -4.02
C GLY A 45 -1.07 3.79 -4.41
N THR A 46 -2.23 3.56 -3.80
CA THR A 46 -3.11 2.41 -4.12
C THR A 46 -3.70 2.51 -5.52
N THR A 47 -4.09 3.71 -5.95
CA THR A 47 -4.57 3.95 -7.32
C THR A 47 -3.47 3.71 -8.35
N ALA A 48 -2.24 4.16 -8.08
CA ALA A 48 -1.08 3.90 -8.94
C ALA A 48 -0.75 2.41 -9.01
N ALA A 49 -0.81 1.69 -7.89
CA ALA A 49 -0.60 0.24 -7.85
C ALA A 49 -1.66 -0.51 -8.68
N PHE A 50 -2.94 -0.13 -8.52
CA PHE A 50 -4.03 -0.69 -9.32
C PHE A 50 -3.83 -0.42 -10.82
N LEU A 51 -3.56 0.83 -11.20
CA LEU A 51 -3.36 1.21 -12.60
C LEU A 51 -2.13 0.52 -13.19
N SER A 52 -1.05 0.38 -12.42
CA SER A 52 0.14 -0.38 -12.82
C SER A 52 -0.20 -1.84 -13.11
N SER A 53 -1.02 -2.49 -12.28
CA SER A 53 -1.47 -3.87 -12.49
C SER A 53 -2.33 -4.01 -13.75
N VAL A 54 -3.26 -3.08 -13.98
CA VAL A 54 -4.09 -3.04 -15.20
C VAL A 54 -3.23 -2.84 -16.45
N ILE A 55 -2.30 -1.89 -16.42
CA ILE A 55 -1.37 -1.63 -17.53
C ILE A 55 -0.48 -2.85 -17.78
N ALA A 56 0.07 -3.47 -16.74
CA ALA A 56 0.90 -4.67 -16.90
C ALA A 56 0.12 -5.83 -17.52
N GLY A 57 -1.14 -6.04 -17.12
CA GLY A 57 -2.03 -7.03 -17.72
C GLY A 57 -2.34 -6.74 -19.19
N ALA A 58 -2.68 -5.48 -19.52
CA ALA A 58 -2.95 -5.06 -20.90
C ALA A 58 -1.71 -5.16 -21.80
N LEU A 59 -0.51 -4.94 -21.25
CA LEU A 59 0.75 -5.05 -21.98
C LEU A 59 1.24 -6.50 -22.14
N ALA A 60 0.68 -7.47 -21.41
CA ALA A 60 1.15 -8.85 -21.47
C ALA A 60 1.02 -9.46 -22.86
N ALA A 61 -0.13 -9.32 -23.52
CA ALA A 61 -0.35 -9.84 -24.88
C ALA A 61 0.54 -9.17 -25.96
N PRO A 62 0.63 -7.83 -26.07
CA PRO A 62 1.49 -7.20 -27.06
C PRO A 62 2.97 -7.49 -26.82
N VAL A 63 3.44 -7.49 -25.57
CA VAL A 63 4.83 -7.84 -25.23
C VAL A 63 5.11 -9.31 -25.55
N ALA A 64 4.18 -10.22 -25.28
CA ALA A 64 4.30 -11.61 -25.67
C ALA A 64 4.43 -11.78 -27.19
N SER A 65 3.59 -11.07 -27.96
CA SER A 65 3.66 -11.10 -29.43
C SER A 65 4.98 -10.56 -29.97
N LEU A 66 5.51 -9.49 -29.38
CA LEU A 66 6.79 -8.89 -29.76
C LEU A 66 7.98 -9.83 -29.47
N LEU A 67 7.88 -10.62 -28.40
CA LEU A 67 8.93 -11.53 -27.95
C LEU A 67 8.77 -12.95 -28.53
N GLY A 68 7.74 -13.20 -29.34
CA GLY A 68 7.45 -14.53 -29.88
C GLY A 68 7.10 -15.57 -28.80
N ALA A 69 6.56 -15.12 -27.67
CA ALA A 69 6.27 -15.93 -26.49
C ALA A 69 4.77 -15.96 -26.17
N ARG A 70 4.36 -16.77 -25.20
CA ARG A 70 3.01 -16.75 -24.62
C ARG A 70 2.93 -15.73 -23.47
N PRO A 71 1.77 -15.10 -23.20
CA PRO A 71 1.63 -14.14 -22.10
C PRO A 71 1.99 -14.68 -20.72
N GLU A 72 1.85 -16.00 -20.54
CA GLU A 72 2.16 -16.74 -19.31
C GLU A 72 3.64 -17.15 -19.19
N ASP A 73 4.45 -16.93 -20.21
CA ASP A 73 5.85 -17.31 -20.18
C ASP A 73 6.65 -16.41 -19.23
N ALA A 74 7.59 -17.03 -18.51
CA ALA A 74 8.46 -16.33 -17.56
C ALA A 74 9.26 -15.19 -18.22
N LEU A 75 9.55 -15.29 -19.52
CA LEU A 75 10.23 -14.25 -20.28
C LEU A 75 9.39 -12.97 -20.40
N VAL A 76 8.08 -13.11 -20.67
CA VAL A 76 7.15 -11.97 -20.74
C VAL A 76 6.99 -11.33 -19.36
N LEU A 77 6.84 -12.15 -18.33
CA LEU A 77 6.75 -11.66 -16.95
C LEU A 77 8.01 -10.87 -16.53
N ARG A 78 9.20 -11.39 -16.87
CA ARG A 78 10.47 -10.69 -16.60
C ARG A 78 10.58 -9.38 -17.38
N ALA A 79 10.13 -9.34 -18.63
CA ALA A 79 10.13 -8.13 -19.44
C ALA A 79 9.21 -7.05 -18.84
N LEU A 80 7.99 -7.42 -18.41
CA LEU A 80 7.04 -6.53 -17.74
C LEU A 80 7.56 -6.02 -16.39
N VAL A 81 8.12 -6.90 -15.57
CA VAL A 81 8.71 -6.52 -14.27
C VAL A 81 9.94 -5.63 -14.48
N GLY A 82 10.78 -5.95 -15.46
CA GLY A 82 11.97 -5.18 -15.80
C GLY A 82 11.63 -3.77 -16.29
N SER A 83 10.64 -3.64 -17.18
CA SER A 83 10.17 -2.32 -17.64
C SER A 83 9.54 -1.51 -16.51
N GLY A 84 8.76 -2.14 -15.63
CA GLY A 84 8.28 -1.53 -14.40
C GLY A 84 9.42 -1.02 -13.50
N GLY A 85 10.49 -1.81 -13.36
CA GLY A 85 11.69 -1.42 -12.63
C GLY A 85 12.40 -0.20 -13.22
N ILE A 86 12.45 -0.08 -14.55
CA ILE A 86 13.01 1.10 -15.23
C ILE A 86 12.15 2.34 -14.94
N ILE A 87 10.82 2.23 -14.99
CA ILE A 87 9.90 3.33 -14.66
C ILE A 87 10.06 3.74 -13.18
N ALA A 88 10.18 2.76 -12.28
CA ALA A 88 10.44 3.01 -10.86
C ALA A 88 11.79 3.73 -10.66
N ALA A 89 12.84 3.33 -11.36
CA ALA A 89 14.13 4.01 -11.31
C ALA A 89 14.04 5.45 -11.86
N ALA A 90 13.30 5.67 -12.93
CA ALA A 90 13.06 7.02 -13.49
C ALA A 90 12.32 7.94 -12.51
N SER A 91 11.61 7.39 -11.52
CA SER A 91 10.94 8.16 -10.47
C SER A 91 11.93 8.90 -9.55
N ILE A 92 13.23 8.60 -9.62
CA ILE A 92 14.26 9.40 -8.94
C ILE A 92 14.29 10.84 -9.45
N VAL A 93 13.99 11.08 -10.72
CA VAL A 93 14.04 12.41 -11.35
C VAL A 93 13.10 13.40 -10.66
N PRO A 94 11.79 13.13 -10.50
CA PRO A 94 10.91 14.03 -9.76
C PRO A 94 11.25 14.10 -8.27
N ILE A 95 11.79 13.03 -7.66
CA ILE A 95 12.20 13.05 -6.24
C ILE A 95 13.33 14.05 -6.02
N LEU A 96 14.32 14.10 -6.92
CA LEU A 96 15.43 15.07 -6.84
C LEU A 96 14.98 16.53 -7.00
N ALA A 97 13.79 16.77 -7.58
CA ALA A 97 13.20 18.10 -7.69
C ALA A 97 12.45 18.55 -6.42
N ILE A 98 12.22 17.64 -5.45
CA ILE A 98 11.56 17.97 -4.19
C ILE A 98 12.48 18.84 -3.34
N ARG A 99 12.00 20.01 -2.94
CA ARG A 99 12.74 20.92 -2.06
C ARG A 99 12.61 20.46 -0.61
N ALA A 100 13.72 20.45 0.11
CA ALA A 100 13.71 20.21 1.55
C ALA A 100 12.91 21.33 2.25
N VAL A 101 11.98 20.93 3.10
CA VAL A 101 11.35 21.85 4.04
C VAL A 101 12.35 22.08 5.18
N PRO A 102 12.72 23.32 5.50
CA PRO A 102 13.65 23.59 6.57
C PRO A 102 13.03 23.17 7.91
N VAL A 103 13.50 22.06 8.46
CA VAL A 103 13.14 21.60 9.81
C VAL A 103 14.12 22.23 10.79
N ALA A 104 13.62 22.88 11.83
CA ALA A 104 14.46 23.39 12.91
C ALA A 104 15.22 22.20 13.54
N GLN A 105 16.54 22.17 13.36
CA GLN A 105 17.40 21.18 13.99
C GLN A 105 17.45 21.47 15.50
N HIS A 106 16.49 20.95 16.25
CA HIS A 106 16.63 20.85 17.69
C HIS A 106 17.65 19.76 17.99
N THR A 107 18.64 20.06 18.82
CA THR A 107 19.60 19.08 19.34
C THR A 107 18.84 17.89 19.92
N LEU A 108 19.21 16.70 19.45
CA LEU A 108 18.53 15.42 19.66
C LEU A 108 18.57 14.95 21.12
N GLU A 109 17.87 15.61 22.04
CA GLU A 109 17.26 14.85 23.13
C GLU A 109 15.97 14.25 22.57
N ALA A 110 16.10 13.04 22.02
CA ALA A 110 14.94 12.27 21.62
C ALA A 110 14.04 12.08 22.86
N PRO A 111 12.80 12.58 22.87
CA PRO A 111 11.91 12.32 23.99
C PRO A 111 11.72 10.80 24.10
N THR A 112 12.16 10.22 25.22
CA THR A 112 12.09 8.78 25.48
C THR A 112 10.67 8.39 25.85
N ARG A 113 9.74 8.49 24.88
CA ARG A 113 8.38 7.98 25.01
C ARG A 113 8.36 6.45 24.84
N ASN A 114 9.23 5.75 25.55
CA ASN A 114 9.43 4.30 25.41
C ASN A 114 8.14 3.52 25.69
N ASP A 115 7.31 3.98 26.63
CA ASP A 115 6.01 3.37 26.89
C ASP A 115 5.05 3.51 25.69
N LEU A 116 4.98 4.71 25.09
CA LEU A 116 4.16 4.93 23.89
C LEU A 116 4.63 4.07 22.72
N VAL A 117 5.95 4.00 22.50
CA VAL A 117 6.55 3.17 21.44
C VAL A 117 6.27 1.68 21.69
N ARG A 118 6.37 1.20 22.93
CA ARG A 118 6.05 -0.19 23.29
C ARG A 118 4.59 -0.52 23.06
N ARG A 119 3.66 0.36 23.46
CA ARG A 119 2.22 0.19 23.21
C ARG A 119 1.91 0.20 21.72
N PHE A 120 2.50 1.13 20.98
CA PHE A 120 2.36 1.19 19.52
C PHE A 120 2.87 -0.10 18.86
N LEU A 121 4.06 -0.56 19.26
CA LEU A 121 4.63 -1.80 18.74
C LEU A 121 3.76 -3.02 19.03
N ALA A 122 3.19 -3.12 20.23
CA ALA A 122 2.28 -4.21 20.59
C ALA A 122 1.03 -4.22 19.70
N ILE A 123 0.46 -3.05 19.41
CA ILE A 123 -0.71 -2.90 18.52
C ILE A 123 -0.35 -3.27 17.08
N GLU A 124 0.77 -2.75 16.56
CA GLU A 124 1.25 -3.05 15.20
C GLU A 124 1.61 -4.52 15.01
N ILE A 125 2.18 -5.18 16.04
CA ILE A 125 2.44 -6.64 15.98
C ILE A 125 1.13 -7.41 15.88
N LEU A 126 0.14 -7.08 16.70
CA LEU A 126 -1.16 -7.75 16.66
C LEU A 126 -1.87 -7.53 15.32
N PHE A 127 -1.87 -6.28 14.84
CA PHE A 127 -2.44 -5.91 13.55
C PHE A 127 -1.72 -6.61 12.40
N GLY A 128 -0.39 -6.57 12.39
CA GLY A 128 0.45 -7.21 11.38
C GLY A 128 0.31 -8.74 11.37
N PHE A 129 0.15 -9.36 12.54
CA PHE A 129 -0.13 -10.80 12.63
C PHE A 129 -1.51 -11.13 12.04
N GLY A 130 -2.55 -10.36 12.39
CA GLY A 130 -3.88 -10.49 11.82
C GLY A 130 -3.85 -10.34 10.30
N ALA A 131 -3.34 -9.22 9.79
CA ALA A 131 -3.22 -8.93 8.37
C ALA A 131 -2.40 -10.00 7.62
N GLY A 132 -1.24 -10.40 8.17
CA GLY A 132 -0.37 -11.41 7.57
C GLY A 132 -0.97 -12.82 7.52
N SER A 133 -1.89 -13.13 8.44
CA SER A 133 -2.53 -14.45 8.49
C SER A 133 -3.52 -14.71 7.35
N PHE A 134 -4.13 -13.65 6.77
CA PHE A 134 -5.17 -13.82 5.76
C PHE A 134 -4.93 -13.04 4.46
N LEU A 135 -4.28 -11.86 4.46
CA LEU A 135 -4.11 -11.03 3.25
C LEU A 135 -3.48 -11.78 2.06
N PRO A 136 -2.45 -12.62 2.24
CA PRO A 136 -1.87 -13.40 1.14
C PRO A 136 -2.85 -14.41 0.51
N PHE A 137 -3.86 -14.80 1.27
CA PHE A 137 -4.83 -15.84 0.91
C PHE A 137 -6.19 -15.26 0.50
N VAL A 138 -6.36 -13.94 0.44
CA VAL A 138 -7.62 -13.28 0.05
C VAL A 138 -8.13 -13.78 -1.30
N ASN A 139 -7.23 -14.01 -2.26
CA ASN A 139 -7.59 -14.53 -3.57
C ASN A 139 -8.21 -15.94 -3.47
N LEU A 140 -7.56 -16.83 -2.71
CA LEU A 140 -8.04 -18.20 -2.49
C LEU A 140 -9.36 -18.19 -1.71
N PHE A 141 -9.49 -17.32 -0.72
CA PHE A 141 -10.73 -17.17 0.05
C PHE A 141 -11.93 -16.89 -0.84
N PHE A 142 -11.84 -15.96 -1.80
CA PHE A 142 -12.97 -15.68 -2.70
C PHE A 142 -13.27 -16.80 -3.69
N VAL A 143 -12.26 -17.55 -4.14
CA VAL A 143 -12.47 -18.72 -5.01
C VAL A 143 -13.14 -19.85 -4.22
N ASP A 144 -12.54 -20.24 -3.10
CA ASP A 144 -12.93 -21.44 -2.37
C ASP A 144 -14.22 -21.24 -1.56
N ARG A 145 -14.43 -20.03 -0.99
CA ARG A 145 -15.60 -19.74 -0.16
C ARG A 145 -16.80 -19.27 -0.97
N TYR A 146 -16.57 -18.43 -1.97
CA TYR A 146 -17.63 -17.73 -2.71
C TYR A 146 -17.77 -18.19 -4.17
N GLY A 147 -16.96 -19.15 -4.62
CA GLY A 147 -17.01 -19.65 -5.99
C GLY A 147 -16.67 -18.60 -7.04
N VAL A 148 -15.96 -17.53 -6.67
CA VAL A 148 -15.60 -16.46 -7.60
C VAL A 148 -14.65 -17.03 -8.65
N PRO A 149 -14.97 -16.95 -9.95
CA PRO A 149 -14.11 -17.49 -10.98
C PRO A 149 -12.78 -16.72 -11.05
N PHE A 150 -11.68 -17.41 -11.36
CA PHE A 150 -10.34 -16.81 -11.44
C PHE A 150 -10.26 -15.59 -12.38
N SER A 151 -11.05 -15.58 -13.45
CA SER A 151 -11.14 -14.46 -14.39
C SER A 151 -11.76 -13.20 -13.78
N ALA A 152 -12.57 -13.32 -12.74
CA ALA A 152 -13.20 -12.19 -12.05
C ALA A 152 -12.39 -11.68 -10.84
N LEU A 153 -11.38 -12.42 -10.36
CA LEU A 153 -10.57 -12.02 -9.20
C LEU A 153 -9.88 -10.68 -9.40
N GLY A 154 -9.28 -10.45 -10.57
CA GLY A 154 -8.60 -9.18 -10.85
C GLY A 154 -9.56 -7.98 -10.76
N LEU A 155 -10.79 -8.14 -11.24
CA LEU A 155 -11.83 -7.11 -11.13
C LEU A 155 -12.27 -6.92 -9.67
N LEU A 156 -12.49 -8.00 -8.92
CA LEU A 156 -12.88 -7.95 -7.52
C LEU A 156 -11.81 -7.23 -6.66
N LEU A 157 -10.55 -7.63 -6.79
CA LEU A 157 -9.44 -6.97 -6.09
C LEU A 157 -9.27 -5.52 -6.53
N GLY A 158 -9.52 -5.23 -7.81
CA GLY A 158 -9.54 -3.87 -8.33
C GLY A 158 -10.60 -3.01 -7.66
N ILE A 159 -11.82 -3.52 -7.53
CA ILE A 159 -12.92 -2.85 -6.81
C ILE A 159 -12.54 -2.63 -5.35
N LEU A 160 -11.97 -3.63 -4.67
CA LEU A 160 -11.50 -3.49 -3.28
C LEU A 160 -10.43 -2.41 -3.16
N ALA A 161 -9.46 -2.36 -4.08
CA ALA A 161 -8.40 -1.35 -4.09
C ALA A 161 -8.97 0.06 -4.31
N VAL A 162 -9.90 0.23 -5.25
CA VAL A 162 -10.56 1.51 -5.53
C VAL A 162 -11.43 1.94 -4.33
N ALA A 163 -12.20 1.02 -3.75
CA ALA A 163 -12.99 1.29 -2.55
C ALA A 163 -12.10 1.71 -1.37
N GLY A 164 -10.97 1.04 -1.17
CA GLY A 164 -9.97 1.41 -0.16
C GLY A 164 -9.35 2.78 -0.41
N SER A 165 -9.01 3.11 -1.66
CA SER A 165 -8.50 4.43 -2.07
C SER A 165 -9.51 5.55 -1.78
N ILE A 166 -10.77 5.35 -2.16
CA ILE A 166 -11.86 6.29 -1.84
C ILE A 166 -12.03 6.39 -0.32
N GLY A 167 -12.02 5.27 0.40
CA GLY A 167 -12.07 5.22 1.86
C GLY A 167 -10.97 6.05 2.50
N ALA A 168 -9.72 5.95 2.03
CA ALA A 168 -8.59 6.72 2.54
C ALA A 168 -8.77 8.24 2.32
N LEU A 169 -9.29 8.66 1.16
CA LEU A 169 -9.59 10.07 0.88
C LEU A 169 -10.70 10.60 1.79
N LEU A 170 -11.80 9.84 1.91
CA LEU A 170 -12.96 10.25 2.71
C LEU A 170 -12.66 10.23 4.20
N HIS A 171 -11.87 9.27 4.69
CA HIS A 171 -11.47 9.16 6.08
C HIS A 171 -10.74 10.42 6.53
N GLY A 172 -9.68 10.81 5.81
CA GLY A 172 -8.87 11.97 6.17
C GLY A 172 -9.63 13.30 6.12
N ARG A 173 -10.64 13.42 5.24
CA ARG A 173 -11.42 14.65 5.06
C ARG A 173 -12.62 14.76 5.99
N PHE A 174 -13.37 13.68 6.19
CA PHE A 174 -14.67 13.73 6.87
C PHE A 174 -14.67 13.07 8.25
N VAL A 175 -13.94 11.97 8.41
CA VAL A 175 -13.96 11.18 9.65
C VAL A 175 -12.91 11.72 10.62
N ALA A 176 -11.65 11.75 10.20
CA ALA A 176 -10.54 12.24 11.03
C ALA A 176 -10.68 13.72 11.39
N ALA A 177 -11.25 14.54 10.49
CA ALA A 177 -11.49 15.95 10.75
C ALA A 177 -12.55 16.20 11.85
N ARG A 178 -13.47 15.25 12.08
CA ARG A 178 -14.55 15.38 13.07
C ARG A 178 -14.25 14.66 14.38
N LEU A 179 -13.65 13.46 14.30
CA LEU A 179 -13.41 12.59 15.46
C LEU A 179 -11.98 12.67 16.01
N GLY A 180 -11.08 13.33 15.29
CA GLY A 180 -9.64 13.27 15.54
C GLY A 180 -9.01 11.98 14.99
N ALA A 181 -7.69 11.99 14.82
CA ALA A 181 -6.97 10.93 14.09
C ALA A 181 -7.00 9.55 14.78
N ILE A 182 -6.86 9.50 16.12
CA ILE A 182 -6.81 8.22 16.83
C ILE A 182 -8.22 7.59 16.93
N PRO A 183 -9.26 8.29 17.41
CA PRO A 183 -10.60 7.69 17.49
C PRO A 183 -11.16 7.31 16.12
N SER A 184 -10.81 8.04 15.05
CA SER A 184 -11.23 7.67 13.69
C SER A 184 -10.65 6.34 13.23
N ILE A 185 -9.37 6.05 13.54
CA ILE A 185 -8.74 4.77 13.21
C ILE A 185 -9.42 3.65 13.98
N VAL A 186 -9.55 3.78 15.30
CA VAL A 186 -10.17 2.76 16.16
C VAL A 186 -11.60 2.46 15.70
N LEU A 187 -12.37 3.49 15.32
CA LEU A 187 -13.72 3.34 14.79
C LEU A 187 -13.75 2.51 13.49
N VAL A 188 -12.90 2.84 12.53
CA VAL A 188 -12.85 2.13 11.23
C VAL A 188 -12.39 0.69 11.41
N GLU A 189 -11.35 0.47 12.21
CA GLU A 189 -10.86 -0.87 12.55
C GLU A 189 -11.95 -1.71 13.21
N THR A 190 -12.63 -1.16 14.22
CA THR A 190 -13.70 -1.87 14.93
C THR A 190 -14.90 -2.15 14.02
N LEU A 191 -15.26 -1.20 13.14
CA LEU A 191 -16.33 -1.38 12.15
C LEU A 191 -15.97 -2.42 11.09
N SER A 192 -14.69 -2.70 10.84
CA SER A 192 -14.28 -3.74 9.89
C SER A 192 -14.53 -5.16 10.42
N LEU A 193 -14.46 -5.36 11.74
CA LEU A 193 -14.66 -6.66 12.40
C LEU A 193 -16.02 -7.31 12.08
N PRO A 194 -17.19 -6.64 12.19
CA PRO A 194 -18.46 -7.27 11.83
C PRO A 194 -18.50 -7.66 10.35
N PHE A 195 -17.94 -6.87 9.43
CA PHE A 195 -17.88 -7.27 8.01
C PHE A 195 -17.00 -8.51 7.81
N ALA A 196 -15.86 -8.58 8.48
CA ALA A 196 -14.98 -9.75 8.44
C ALA A 196 -15.66 -11.00 9.01
N LEU A 197 -16.41 -10.86 10.12
CA LEU A 197 -17.19 -11.94 10.71
C LEU A 197 -18.31 -12.40 9.77
N VAL A 198 -19.08 -11.46 9.21
CA VAL A 198 -20.10 -11.81 8.20
C VAL A 198 -19.45 -12.56 7.05
N ALA A 199 -18.38 -12.03 6.44
CA ALA A 199 -17.69 -12.71 5.35
C ALA A 199 -17.19 -14.12 5.73
N ALA A 200 -16.69 -14.31 6.95
CA ALA A 200 -16.26 -15.62 7.42
C ALA A 200 -17.43 -16.62 7.52
N PHE A 201 -18.60 -16.17 7.98
CA PHE A 201 -19.73 -17.05 8.29
C PHE A 201 -20.81 -17.14 7.20
N THR A 202 -20.87 -16.23 6.23
CA THR A 202 -21.92 -16.20 5.19
C THR A 202 -21.40 -16.59 3.81
N GLY A 203 -21.04 -17.86 3.63
CA GLY A 203 -20.67 -18.46 2.34
C GLY A 203 -21.20 -19.87 2.24
#